data_AF-A0A9Q8PYC7-F1
#
_entry.id   AF-A0A9Q8PYC7-F1
#
_cell.length_a   1.000
_cell.length_b   1.000
_cell.length_c   1.000
_cell.angle_alpha   90.00
_cell.angle_beta   90.00
_cell.angle_gamma   90.00
#
_symmetry.space_group_name_H-M   'P 1'
#
loop_
_entity.id
_entity.type
_entity.pdbx_description
1 polymer ?
#
loop_
_entity_poly.entity_id
_entity_poly.type
_entity_poly.pdbx_seq_one_letter_code
_entity_poly.pdbx_strand_id
1 'polypeptide(L)'
;METIKNNRLNLMLAAVTLTFSAFTFAATSDEARTAHFISCEKLNEVQIGAQVKNDFMHNRLPRWQDEKAILGSKAVAWVNNNNITQTPEGYQVPLDVRGAKKDLRYNVQVDCVKNTITYQPIK
;
A
#
# COMPACT_ATOMS: atom_id res chain seq x y z
N MET A 1 59.19 -51.56 -9.23
CA MET A 1 58.09 -52.07 -8.38
C MET A 1 57.64 -50.88 -7.55
N GLU A 2 56.37 -50.49 -7.71
CA GLU A 2 55.58 -49.61 -6.82
C GLU A 2 55.94 -48.10 -6.74
N THR A 3 55.03 -47.12 -6.81
CA THR A 3 53.59 -47.05 -7.13
C THR A 3 53.25 -45.57 -7.39
N ILE A 4 52.37 -45.32 -8.37
CA ILE A 4 51.75 -44.01 -8.65
C ILE A 4 50.71 -43.71 -7.56
N LYS A 5 50.67 -42.47 -7.06
CA LYS A 5 49.52 -41.97 -6.28
C LYS A 5 49.19 -40.52 -6.64
N ASN A 6 48.34 -40.36 -7.66
CA ASN A 6 47.58 -39.12 -7.86
C ASN A 6 46.60 -38.93 -6.71
N ASN A 7 46.36 -37.66 -6.31
CA ASN A 7 45.05 -37.06 -6.03
C ASN A 7 45.27 -35.80 -5.17
N ARG A 8 44.63 -34.67 -5.53
CA ARG A 8 43.62 -33.95 -4.72
C ARG A 8 43.47 -32.51 -5.23
N LEU A 9 42.38 -32.32 -5.98
CA LEU A 9 41.48 -31.17 -6.05
C LEU A 9 42.04 -29.77 -5.76
N ASN A 10 42.21 -28.96 -6.81
CA ASN A 10 42.27 -27.51 -6.71
C ASN A 10 40.87 -26.95 -6.43
N LEU A 11 40.70 -26.41 -5.22
CA LEU A 11 39.52 -25.68 -4.74
C LEU A 11 39.58 -24.24 -5.29
N MET A 12 38.74 -23.90 -6.28
CA MET A 12 38.51 -22.52 -6.69
C MET A 12 37.17 -22.05 -6.13
N LEU A 13 37.23 -21.24 -5.07
CA LEU A 13 36.09 -20.63 -4.41
C LEU A 13 35.65 -19.39 -5.21
N ALA A 14 34.65 -19.54 -6.08
CA ALA A 14 34.02 -18.42 -6.75
C ALA A 14 32.98 -17.78 -5.81
N ALA A 15 33.38 -16.72 -5.11
CA ALA A 15 32.47 -15.90 -4.31
C ALA A 15 31.71 -14.93 -5.24
N VAL A 16 30.52 -15.32 -5.70
CA VAL A 16 29.59 -14.42 -6.37
C VAL A 16 28.84 -13.64 -5.29
N THR A 17 29.29 -12.43 -4.98
CA THR A 17 28.55 -11.51 -4.10
C THR A 17 27.38 -10.91 -4.88
N LEU A 18 26.20 -11.50 -4.73
CA LEU A 18 24.92 -10.90 -5.12
C LEU A 18 24.61 -9.74 -4.18
N THR A 19 25.03 -8.52 -4.56
CA THR A 19 24.58 -7.31 -3.88
C THR A 19 23.13 -7.03 -4.30
N PHE A 20 22.17 -7.48 -3.48
CA PHE A 20 20.80 -7.01 -3.58
C PHE A 20 20.75 -5.55 -3.09
N SER A 21 20.70 -4.62 -4.03
CA SER A 21 20.44 -3.21 -3.75
C SER A 21 19.00 -3.06 -3.26
N ALA A 22 18.82 -2.92 -1.95
CA ALA A 22 17.53 -2.58 -1.37
C ALA A 22 17.22 -1.10 -1.67
N PHE A 23 16.34 -0.83 -2.62
CA PHE A 23 15.77 0.50 -2.81
C PHE A 23 14.80 0.79 -1.66
N THR A 24 15.23 1.54 -0.65
CA THR A 24 14.33 2.08 0.37
C THR A 24 13.77 3.40 -0.12
N PHE A 25 12.57 3.37 -0.72
CA PHE A 25 11.79 4.59 -0.93
C PHE A 25 11.18 5.02 0.41
N ALA A 26 11.83 5.96 1.09
CA ALA A 26 11.23 6.68 2.21
C ALA A 26 10.37 7.82 1.65
N ALA A 27 9.06 7.57 1.45
CA ALA A 27 8.11 8.60 1.09
C ALA A 27 7.64 9.32 2.36
N THR A 28 7.86 10.64 2.42
CA THR A 28 7.46 11.51 3.53
C THR A 28 5.93 11.51 3.72
N SER A 29 5.49 11.51 4.98
CA SER A 29 4.14 11.19 5.45
C SER A 29 3.06 12.27 5.27
N ASP A 30 3.15 13.11 4.23
CA ASP A 30 2.19 14.19 3.98
C ASP A 30 1.90 14.41 2.49
N GLU A 31 2.36 13.51 1.63
CA GLU A 31 2.09 13.56 0.19
C GLU A 31 0.86 12.72 -0.14
N ALA A 32 0.00 13.23 -1.03
CA ALA A 32 -1.13 12.47 -1.54
C ALA A 32 -0.64 11.18 -2.21
N ARG A 33 -1.14 10.03 -1.74
CA ARG A 33 -0.68 8.72 -2.24
C ARG A 33 -1.66 8.20 -3.28
N THR A 34 -1.21 8.05 -4.53
CA THR A 34 -2.01 7.53 -5.65
C THR A 34 -1.66 6.08 -5.93
N ALA A 35 -2.67 5.25 -6.21
CA ALA A 35 -2.48 3.85 -6.59
C ALA A 35 -3.55 3.38 -7.58
N HIS A 36 -3.31 2.22 -8.19
CA HIS A 36 -4.33 1.55 -9.00
C HIS A 36 -5.55 1.15 -8.15
N PHE A 37 -6.74 1.33 -8.71
CA PHE A 37 -8.03 0.98 -8.15
C PHE A 37 -8.79 0.08 -9.12
N ILE A 38 -9.67 -0.77 -8.60
CA ILE A 38 -10.52 -1.62 -9.44
C ILE A 38 -11.52 -0.77 -10.23
N SER A 39 -11.91 -1.23 -11.42
CA SER A 39 -12.83 -0.49 -12.27
C SER A 39 -14.18 -0.28 -11.59
N CYS A 40 -14.67 0.97 -11.66
CA CYS A 40 -15.79 1.42 -10.84
C CYS A 40 -16.92 2.11 -11.60
N GLU A 41 -16.93 2.09 -12.94
CA GLU A 41 -17.93 2.76 -13.79
C GLU A 41 -19.39 2.38 -13.49
N LYS A 42 -19.64 1.19 -12.94
CA LYS A 42 -20.99 0.66 -12.67
C LYS A 42 -21.34 0.58 -11.19
N LEU A 43 -20.52 1.17 -10.32
CA LEU A 43 -20.70 1.07 -8.88
C LEU A 43 -21.45 2.27 -8.33
N ASN A 44 -22.32 2.04 -7.35
CA ASN A 44 -22.94 3.12 -6.58
C ASN A 44 -22.09 3.53 -5.37
N GLU A 45 -22.49 4.60 -4.69
CA GLU A 45 -21.77 5.19 -3.56
C GLU A 45 -21.49 4.17 -2.45
N VAL A 46 -22.48 3.32 -2.13
CA VAL A 46 -22.35 2.28 -1.09
C VAL A 46 -21.27 1.28 -1.46
N GLN A 47 -21.24 0.85 -2.73
CA GLN A 47 -20.24 -0.08 -3.25
C GLN A 47 -18.85 0.56 -3.30
N ILE A 48 -18.76 1.82 -3.74
CA ILE A 48 -17.52 2.60 -3.74
C ILE A 48 -16.96 2.73 -2.33
N GLY A 49 -17.77 3.14 -1.36
CA GLY A 49 -17.35 3.28 0.03
C GLY A 49 -16.84 1.96 0.62
N ALA A 50 -17.52 0.84 0.31
CA ALA A 50 -17.07 -0.48 0.71
C ALA A 50 -15.72 -0.86 0.09
N GLN A 51 -15.51 -0.54 -1.19
CA GLN A 51 -14.24 -0.81 -1.88
C GLN A 51 -13.10 0.05 -1.39
N VAL A 52 -13.32 1.34 -1.13
CA VAL A 52 -12.33 2.24 -0.51
C VAL A 52 -11.91 1.71 0.85
N LYS A 53 -12.88 1.31 1.69
CA LYS A 53 -12.59 0.70 3.00
C LYS A 53 -11.74 -0.56 2.85
N ASN A 54 -12.12 -1.45 1.93
CA ASN A 54 -11.42 -2.70 1.68
C ASN A 54 -9.98 -2.46 1.18
N ASP A 55 -9.81 -1.54 0.24
CA ASP A 55 -8.51 -1.16 -0.31
C ASP A 55 -7.59 -0.60 0.77
N PHE A 56 -8.08 0.36 1.56
CA PHE A 56 -7.27 0.94 2.63
C PHE A 56 -6.82 -0.13 3.63
N MET A 57 -7.76 -0.94 4.16
CA MET A 57 -7.47 -1.90 5.22
C MET A 57 -6.58 -3.06 4.78
N HIS A 58 -6.78 -3.59 3.57
CA HIS A 58 -6.11 -4.82 3.13
C HIS A 58 -4.96 -4.57 2.17
N ASN A 59 -4.93 -3.44 1.46
CA ASN A 59 -3.88 -3.14 0.50
C ASN A 59 -2.92 -2.05 0.98
N ARG A 60 -3.44 -0.96 1.56
CA ARG A 60 -2.63 0.23 1.88
C ARG A 60 -2.02 0.16 3.27
N LEU A 61 -2.85 0.07 4.30
CA LEU A 61 -2.43 0.06 5.71
C LEU A 61 -1.35 -1.00 6.03
N PRO A 62 -1.37 -2.23 5.47
CA PRO A 62 -0.31 -3.20 5.74
C PRO A 62 1.07 -2.77 5.22
N ARG A 63 1.13 -1.93 4.17
CA ARG A 63 2.36 -1.47 3.52
C ARG A 63 2.83 -0.11 4.04
N TRP A 64 1.89 0.71 4.50
CA TRP A 64 2.09 2.08 4.96
C TRP A 64 2.54 2.11 6.43
N GLN A 65 3.86 1.99 6.64
CA GLN A 65 4.42 1.83 7.99
C GLN A 65 4.19 3.04 8.90
N ASP A 66 4.25 4.25 8.36
CA ASP A 66 4.04 5.48 9.14
C ASP A 66 2.61 5.54 9.69
N GLU A 67 1.62 5.29 8.83
CA GLU A 67 0.21 5.24 9.20
C GLU A 67 -0.06 4.13 10.22
N LYS A 68 0.54 2.96 10.03
CA LYS A 68 0.44 1.86 11.00
C LYS A 68 1.04 2.25 12.36
N ALA A 69 2.16 2.98 12.37
CA ALA A 69 2.78 3.48 13.60
C ALA A 69 1.91 4.53 14.31
N ILE A 70 1.28 5.42 13.55
CA ILE A 70 0.36 6.46 14.03
C ILE A 70 -0.93 5.86 14.58
N LEU A 71 -1.54 4.92 13.86
CA LEU A 71 -2.82 4.30 14.24
C LEU A 71 -2.64 3.33 15.42
N GLY A 72 -1.53 2.57 15.47
CA GLY A 72 -1.30 1.54 16.47
C GLY A 72 -1.83 0.16 16.07
N SER A 73 -1.91 -0.77 17.03
CA SER A 73 -2.17 -2.20 16.76
C SER A 73 -3.60 -2.55 16.36
N LYS A 74 -4.56 -1.65 16.61
CA LYS A 74 -5.96 -1.80 16.22
C LYS A 74 -6.35 -0.59 15.38
N ALA A 75 -6.79 -0.85 14.16
CA ALA A 75 -7.29 0.17 13.24
C ALA A 75 -8.66 -0.26 12.68
N VAL A 76 -9.60 0.67 12.62
CA VAL A 76 -10.92 0.46 12.03
C VAL A 76 -11.21 1.60 11.07
N ALA A 77 -11.36 1.28 9.79
CA ALA A 77 -11.76 2.24 8.76
C ALA A 77 -13.29 2.34 8.67
N TRP A 78 -13.78 3.56 8.51
CA TRP A 78 -15.20 3.90 8.36
C TRP A 78 -15.39 4.91 7.23
N VAL A 79 -16.45 4.71 6.47
CA VAL A 79 -16.90 5.61 5.40
C VAL A 79 -18.38 5.90 5.64
N ASN A 80 -18.75 7.17 5.63
CA ASN A 80 -20.15 7.57 5.63
C ASN A 80 -20.66 7.63 4.20
N ASN A 81 -21.52 6.68 3.81
CA ASN A 81 -22.06 6.65 2.45
C ASN A 81 -22.86 7.91 2.09
N ASN A 82 -23.46 8.59 3.08
CA ASN A 82 -24.19 9.84 2.85
C ASN A 82 -23.29 11.03 2.53
N ASN A 83 -21.98 10.91 2.79
CA ASN A 83 -20.99 11.96 2.53
C ASN A 83 -20.14 11.66 1.30
N ILE A 84 -20.43 10.58 0.57
CA ILE A 84 -19.77 10.29 -0.70
C ILE A 84 -20.35 11.23 -1.75
N THR A 85 -19.46 11.91 -2.46
CA THR A 85 -19.82 12.87 -3.50
C THR A 85 -19.40 12.34 -4.86
N GLN A 86 -20.33 12.26 -5.81
CA GLN A 86 -20.00 11.92 -7.18
C GLN A 86 -19.31 13.09 -7.88
N THR A 87 -18.27 12.81 -8.65
CA THR A 87 -17.55 13.79 -9.50
C THR A 87 -17.67 13.39 -10.97
N PRO A 88 -17.28 14.25 -11.93
CA PRO A 88 -17.32 13.89 -13.34
C PRO A 88 -16.48 12.64 -13.68
N GLU A 89 -15.37 12.42 -12.95
CA GLU A 89 -14.42 11.33 -13.20
C GLU A 89 -14.63 10.11 -12.27
N GLY A 90 -15.49 10.21 -11.25
CA GLY A 90 -15.69 9.15 -10.26
C GLY A 90 -16.30 9.67 -8.96
N TYR A 91 -15.57 9.56 -7.85
CA TYR A 91 -16.10 9.85 -6.51
C TYR A 91 -15.06 10.51 -5.59
N GLN A 92 -15.55 11.38 -4.70
CA GLN A 92 -14.85 11.76 -3.46
C GLN A 92 -15.47 11.05 -2.27
N VAL A 93 -14.61 10.43 -1.46
CA VAL A 93 -14.99 9.55 -0.37
C VAL A 93 -14.25 9.98 0.90
N PRO A 94 -14.96 10.58 1.87
CA PRO A 94 -14.40 10.81 3.20
C PRO A 94 -14.13 9.48 3.90
N LEU A 95 -12.89 9.28 4.35
CA LEU A 95 -12.45 8.09 5.06
C LEU A 95 -11.92 8.48 6.44
N ASP A 96 -12.59 8.00 7.48
CA ASP A 96 -12.12 8.07 8.87
C ASP A 96 -11.48 6.73 9.25
N VAL A 97 -10.28 6.75 9.79
CA VAL A 97 -9.58 5.55 10.29
C VAL A 97 -9.31 5.74 11.77
N ARG A 98 -10.05 5.02 12.60
CA ARG A 98 -9.89 5.05 14.05
C ARG A 98 -8.74 4.14 14.46
N GLY A 99 -7.78 4.68 15.18
CA GLY A 99 -6.62 3.95 15.67
C GLY A 99 -6.64 3.80 17.20
N ALA A 100 -5.88 2.84 17.72
CA ALA A 100 -5.64 2.70 19.15
C ALA A 100 -4.83 3.87 19.75
N LYS A 101 -3.99 4.54 18.95
CA LYS A 101 -3.15 5.66 19.40
C LYS A 101 -3.68 7.02 18.92
N LYS A 102 -3.99 7.13 17.63
CA LYS A 102 -4.48 8.34 16.98
C LYS A 102 -5.37 7.96 15.80
N ASP A 103 -6.29 8.83 15.46
CA ASP A 103 -7.12 8.70 14.27
C ASP A 103 -6.48 9.39 13.06
N LEU A 104 -6.76 8.87 11.87
CA LEU A 104 -6.41 9.48 10.59
C LEU A 104 -7.68 9.79 9.80
N ARG A 105 -7.63 10.86 9.01
CA ARG A 105 -8.71 11.25 8.09
C ARG A 105 -8.15 11.51 6.71
N TYR A 106 -8.88 11.07 5.71
CA TYR A 106 -8.55 11.30 4.31
C TYR A 106 -9.75 11.82 3.54
N ASN A 107 -9.48 12.70 2.58
CA ASN A 107 -10.35 12.85 1.42
C ASN A 107 -9.82 11.92 0.33
N VAL A 108 -10.56 10.85 0.04
CA VAL A 108 -10.14 9.86 -0.95
C VAL A 108 -10.76 10.18 -2.29
N GLN A 109 -9.95 10.40 -3.31
CA GLN A 109 -10.39 10.61 -4.68
C GLN A 109 -10.31 9.30 -5.46
N VAL A 110 -11.44 8.84 -5.98
CA VAL A 110 -11.54 7.68 -6.87
C VAL A 110 -11.78 8.21 -8.28
N ASP A 111 -10.85 7.97 -9.19
CA ASP A 111 -10.96 8.26 -10.62
C ASP A 111 -11.29 6.96 -11.35
N CYS A 112 -12.55 6.80 -11.76
CA CYS A 112 -13.06 5.61 -12.44
C CYS A 112 -12.62 5.55 -13.91
N VAL A 113 -12.27 6.69 -14.52
CA VAL A 113 -11.77 6.74 -15.90
C VAL A 113 -10.33 6.21 -15.96
N LYS A 114 -9.50 6.64 -15.02
CA LYS A 114 -8.08 6.22 -14.92
C LYS A 114 -7.87 4.97 -14.09
N ASN A 115 -8.90 4.48 -13.40
CA ASN A 115 -8.82 3.36 -12.45
C ASN A 115 -7.77 3.63 -11.37
N THR A 116 -7.85 4.80 -10.73
CA THR A 116 -6.92 5.21 -9.65
C THR A 116 -7.65 5.64 -8.39
N ILE A 117 -6.97 5.47 -7.26
CA ILE A 117 -7.40 5.92 -5.94
C ILE A 117 -6.28 6.76 -5.31
N THR A 118 -6.64 7.95 -4.84
CA THR A 118 -5.71 8.91 -4.25
C THR A 118 -6.15 9.25 -2.84
N TYR A 119 -5.26 9.04 -1.87
CA TYR A 119 -5.51 9.34 -0.46
C TYR A 119 -4.86 10.67 -0.11
N GLN A 120 -5.69 11.69 0.17
CA GLN A 120 -5.23 13.01 0.60
C GLN A 120 -5.47 13.16 2.10
N PRO A 121 -4.42 13.21 2.94
CA PRO A 121 -4.58 13.43 4.37
C PRO A 121 -5.29 14.75 4.67
N ILE A 122 -6.24 14.74 5.61
CA ILE A 122 -6.86 15.96 6.14
C ILE A 122 -6.16 16.27 7.47
N LYS A 123 -5.55 17.46 7.55
CA LYS A 123 -4.85 17.95 8.75
C LYS A 123 -5.83 18.43 9.82
#